data_AF-A0A7K3UEA7-F1
#
_entry.id   AF-A0A7K3UEA7-F1
#
_cell.length_a   1.000
_cell.length_b   1.000
_cell.length_c   1.000
_cell.angle_alpha   90.00
_cell.angle_beta   90.00
_cell.angle_gamma   90.00
#
_symmetry.space_group_name_H-M   'P 1'
#
loop_
_entity.id
_entity.type
_entity.pdbx_description
1 polymer ?
#
loop_
_entity_poly.entity_id
_entity_poly.type
_entity_poly.pdbx_seq_one_letter_code
_entity_poly.pdbx_strand_id
1 'polypeptide(L)'
;MAKTKKNGSPELVETWTLAPAGTLGSSVRAKGILLEIRARLPSSTRKLLDVSGRVLTLAMPESSESEFRHASAVIAKSLEGIESLPVIPREIEDILTISTTERRRWLEDGRLPSAGTRTVKLRGRARQITFHIFEPRMVEDLLDRGAVEEWREEDTAAAAENRRRAAYKAKLTRSLKKDCKATEASQDVTEEASAKLRGWEEFGRDGLLR
;
A
#
# COMPACT_ATOMS: atom_id res chain seq x y z
N MET A 1 -10.50 46.69 14.84
CA MET A 1 -9.99 46.57 16.21
C MET A 1 -8.77 45.66 16.21
N ALA A 2 -7.58 46.24 16.34
CA ALA A 2 -6.33 45.50 16.42
C ALA A 2 -6.10 45.04 17.88
N LYS A 3 -5.77 43.76 18.07
CA LYS A 3 -5.14 43.27 19.30
C LYS A 3 -3.83 42.59 18.94
N THR A 4 -2.80 43.41 18.92
CA THR A 4 -1.40 43.01 19.05
C THR A 4 -1.25 42.33 20.41
N LYS A 5 -0.87 41.05 20.45
CA LYS A 5 -0.29 40.43 21.65
C LYS A 5 1.18 40.15 21.36
N LYS A 6 2.02 41.15 21.69
CA LYS A 6 3.42 40.92 22.06
C LYS A 6 3.41 40.45 23.52
N ASN A 7 3.72 39.18 23.75
CA ASN A 7 4.36 38.72 24.98
C ASN A 7 5.78 38.32 24.52
N GLY A 8 6.90 38.82 25.02
CA GLY A 8 7.16 39.41 26.34
C GLY A 8 8.37 38.76 27.04
N SER A 9 9.03 37.79 26.40
CA SER A 9 10.33 37.20 26.76
C SER A 9 11.08 36.89 25.47
N PRO A 10 12.41 37.05 25.38
CA PRO A 10 13.19 36.54 24.26
C PRO A 10 12.87 35.04 24.05
N GLU A 11 12.70 34.64 22.79
CA GLU A 11 12.52 33.23 22.45
C GLU A 11 13.90 32.65 22.19
N LEU A 12 14.24 31.58 22.90
CA LEU A 12 15.35 30.72 22.54
C LEU A 12 14.89 29.89 21.35
N VAL A 13 15.52 30.13 20.19
CA VAL A 13 15.19 29.47 18.94
C VAL A 13 16.43 28.81 18.38
N GLU A 14 16.31 27.52 18.07
CA GLU A 14 17.34 26.78 17.33
C GLU A 14 16.68 26.02 16.18
N THR A 15 17.43 25.91 15.07
CA THR A 15 16.90 25.40 13.82
C THR A 15 17.89 24.43 13.18
N TRP A 16 17.35 23.32 12.66
CA TRP A 16 18.11 22.30 11.93
C TRP A 16 17.48 22.06 10.57
N THR A 17 18.30 21.90 9.54
CA THR A 17 17.83 21.56 8.19
C THR A 17 18.00 20.06 7.97
N LEU A 18 16.90 19.36 7.68
CA LEU A 18 16.90 17.95 7.33
C LEU A 18 17.53 17.74 5.95
N ALA A 19 18.48 16.81 5.85
CA ALA A 19 19.12 16.44 4.59
C ALA A 19 18.10 15.89 3.58
N PRO A 20 18.30 16.10 2.25
CA PRO A 20 17.34 15.64 1.25
C PRO A 20 17.25 14.11 1.27
N ALA A 21 18.40 13.44 1.38
CA ALA A 21 18.53 11.99 1.53
C ALA A 21 17.77 11.46 2.76
N GLY A 22 17.76 12.22 3.85
CA GLY A 22 17.00 11.87 5.06
C GLY A 22 15.48 11.92 4.86
N THR A 23 14.97 12.83 4.02
CA THR A 23 13.53 12.98 3.77
C THR A 23 13.02 12.28 2.52
N LEU A 24 13.91 11.93 1.57
CA LEU A 24 13.56 11.37 0.26
C LEU A 24 12.47 12.18 -0.46
N GLY A 25 12.54 13.52 -0.36
CA GLY A 25 11.55 14.43 -0.93
C GLY A 25 10.17 14.45 -0.26
N SER A 26 9.92 13.60 0.75
CA SER A 26 8.59 13.44 1.36
C SER A 26 8.37 14.33 2.59
N SER A 27 7.27 15.10 2.57
CA SER A 27 6.78 15.86 3.73
C SER A 27 6.29 14.96 4.86
N VAL A 28 5.88 13.74 4.52
CA VAL A 28 5.35 12.74 5.45
C VAL A 28 6.49 12.12 6.22
N ARG A 29 7.60 11.83 5.53
CA ARG A 29 8.84 11.40 6.16
C ARG A 29 9.44 12.47 7.06
N ALA A 30 9.40 13.75 6.65
CA ALA A 30 9.80 14.85 7.53
C ALA A 30 8.98 14.89 8.84
N LYS A 31 7.66 14.66 8.77
CA LYS A 31 6.79 14.51 9.95
C LYS A 31 7.10 13.23 10.75
N GLY A 32 7.42 12.12 10.09
CA GLY A 32 7.86 10.89 10.74
C GLY A 32 9.13 11.09 11.57
N ILE A 33 10.14 11.75 10.99
CA ILE A 33 11.38 12.16 11.67
C ILE A 33 11.07 13.05 12.88
N LEU A 34 10.19 14.05 12.72
CA LEU A 34 9.75 14.88 13.84
C LEU A 34 9.17 14.04 14.98
N LEU A 35 8.32 13.05 14.68
CA LEU A 35 7.71 12.18 15.69
C LEU A 35 8.74 11.29 16.38
N GLU A 36 9.72 10.76 15.65
CA GLU A 36 10.82 9.97 16.20
C GLU A 36 11.68 10.80 17.17
N ILE A 37 12.01 12.05 16.81
CA ILE A 37 12.75 12.97 17.70
C ILE A 37 11.90 13.33 18.91
N ARG A 38 10.62 13.68 18.72
CA ARG A 38 9.68 13.99 19.81
C ARG A 38 9.48 12.83 20.80
N ALA A 39 9.67 11.58 20.37
CA ALA A 39 9.58 10.42 21.24
C ALA A 39 10.76 10.32 22.23
N ARG A 40 11.89 10.95 21.91
CA ARG A 40 13.11 10.99 22.74
C ARG A 40 13.17 12.22 23.64
N LEU A 41 12.34 13.22 23.37
CA LEU A 41 12.26 14.45 24.16
C LEU A 41 11.34 14.31 25.40
N PRO A 42 11.63 15.07 26.47
CA PRO A 42 10.70 15.24 27.57
C PRO A 42 9.31 15.69 27.12
N SER A 43 8.27 15.30 27.87
CA SER A 43 6.88 15.60 27.55
C SER A 43 6.57 17.11 27.54
N SER A 44 7.31 17.89 28.32
CA SER A 44 7.23 19.36 28.40
C SER A 44 7.71 20.03 27.11
N THR A 45 8.82 19.56 26.54
CA THR A 45 9.50 20.22 25.41
C THR A 45 9.08 19.68 24.05
N ARG A 46 8.60 18.43 23.95
CA ARG A 46 8.29 17.81 22.64
C ARG A 46 7.29 18.58 21.78
N LYS A 47 6.36 19.35 22.37
CA LYS A 47 5.38 20.17 21.61
C LYS A 47 5.96 21.47 21.05
N LEU A 48 7.15 21.86 21.53
CA LEU A 48 7.84 23.10 21.17
C LEU A 48 8.79 22.91 19.98
N LEU A 49 9.02 21.66 19.58
CA LEU A 49 9.71 21.30 18.35
C LEU A 49 8.68 21.13 17.23
N ASP A 50 8.83 21.81 16.10
CA ASP A 50 7.98 21.64 14.92
C ASP A 50 8.79 21.48 13.63
N VAL A 51 8.14 21.05 12.53
CA VAL A 51 8.77 20.93 11.21
C VAL A 51 7.98 21.70 10.15
N SER A 52 8.67 22.58 9.44
CA SER A 52 8.13 23.29 8.28
C SER A 52 8.97 22.96 7.04
N GLY A 53 8.37 22.22 6.11
CA GLY A 53 9.09 21.65 4.97
C GLY A 53 10.20 20.70 5.43
N ARG A 54 11.46 21.17 5.39
CA ARG A 54 12.67 20.45 5.82
C ARG A 54 13.36 21.09 7.02
N VAL A 55 12.76 22.12 7.60
CA VAL A 55 13.33 22.91 8.69
C VAL A 55 12.67 22.50 9.99
N LEU A 56 13.47 21.94 10.91
CA LEU A 56 13.08 21.67 12.29
C LEU A 56 13.38 22.89 13.14
N THR A 57 12.41 23.34 13.93
CA THR A 57 12.56 24.52 14.79
C THR A 57 12.14 24.17 16.21
N LEU A 58 13.04 24.37 17.17
CA LEU A 58 12.74 24.35 18.60
C LEU A 58 12.61 25.80 19.07
N ALA A 59 11.47 26.16 19.66
CA ALA A 59 11.23 27.48 20.23
C ALA A 59 10.78 27.38 21.69
N MET A 60 11.53 27.99 22.61
CA MET A 60 11.26 27.96 24.05
C MET A 60 11.37 29.36 24.68
N PRO A 61 10.70 29.63 25.81
CA PRO A 61 10.93 30.86 26.57
C PRO A 61 12.36 30.93 27.12
N GLU A 62 12.96 32.13 27.17
CA GLU A 62 14.31 32.36 27.73
C GLU A 62 14.48 31.88 29.18
N SER A 63 13.39 31.86 29.95
CA SER A 63 13.38 31.32 31.32
C SER A 63 13.76 29.83 31.43
N SER A 64 13.84 29.11 30.31
CA SER A 64 14.05 27.67 30.24
C SER A 64 15.40 27.29 29.60
N GLU A 65 16.43 28.11 29.75
CA GLU A 65 17.72 27.95 29.08
C GLU A 65 18.38 26.56 29.27
N SER A 66 18.35 26.01 30.48
CA SER A 66 18.92 24.69 30.77
C SER A 66 18.17 23.56 30.05
N GLU A 67 16.84 23.62 30.05
CA GLU A 67 15.99 22.67 29.33
C GLU A 67 16.16 22.80 27.81
N PHE A 68 16.31 24.03 27.32
CA PHE A 68 16.56 24.31 25.91
C PHE A 68 17.88 23.69 25.46
N ARG A 69 18.99 23.94 26.16
CA ARG A 69 20.29 23.34 25.84
C ARG A 69 20.25 21.81 25.88
N HIS A 70 19.54 21.23 26.84
CA HIS A 70 19.37 19.78 26.92
C HIS A 70 18.56 19.23 25.73
N ALA A 71 17.43 19.86 25.41
CA ALA A 71 16.58 19.45 24.29
C ALA A 71 17.32 19.59 22.96
N SER A 72 18.02 20.71 22.73
CA SER A 72 18.87 20.93 21.55
C SER A 72 19.94 19.86 21.39
N ALA A 73 20.63 19.50 22.48
CA ALA A 73 21.63 18.43 22.44
C ALA A 73 21.01 17.06 22.08
N VAL A 74 19.83 16.74 22.62
CA VAL A 74 19.09 15.50 22.27
C VAL A 74 18.65 15.51 20.81
N ILE A 75 18.20 16.66 20.29
CA ILE A 75 17.80 16.82 18.88
C ILE A 75 19.01 16.64 17.98
N ALA A 76 20.10 17.38 18.21
CA ALA A 76 21.32 17.29 17.42
C ALA A 76 21.85 15.84 17.35
N LYS A 77 21.92 15.17 18.51
CA LYS A 77 22.31 13.77 18.57
C LYS A 77 21.33 12.82 17.87
N SER A 78 20.04 13.12 17.88
CA SER A 78 19.04 12.29 17.18
C SER A 78 19.05 12.49 15.67
N LEU A 79 19.57 13.61 15.19
CA LEU A 79 19.76 13.87 13.75
C LEU A 79 20.97 13.12 13.19
N GLU A 80 21.94 12.74 14.04
CA GLU A 80 23.01 11.84 13.66
C GLU A 80 22.43 10.48 13.23
N GLY A 81 22.63 10.11 11.96
CA GLY A 81 22.15 8.85 11.40
C GLY A 81 20.67 8.83 11.00
N ILE A 82 19.97 9.98 10.96
CA ILE A 82 18.54 10.02 10.58
C ILE A 82 18.28 9.46 9.17
N GLU A 83 19.27 9.50 8.28
CA GLU A 83 19.22 8.94 6.94
C GLU A 83 19.10 7.41 6.93
N SER A 84 19.53 6.74 8.00
CA SER A 84 19.42 5.29 8.16
C SER A 84 18.07 4.84 8.74
N LEU A 85 17.19 5.79 9.11
CA LEU A 85 15.91 5.47 9.73
C LEU A 85 15.01 4.68 8.76
N PRO A 86 14.47 3.52 9.17
CA PRO A 86 13.60 2.72 8.31
C PRO A 86 12.34 3.49 7.88
N VAL A 87 11.95 3.28 6.62
CA VAL A 87 10.76 3.89 6.02
C VAL A 87 9.52 3.10 6.43
N ILE A 88 8.47 3.78 6.86
CA ILE A 88 7.18 3.19 7.26
C ILE A 88 6.22 3.13 6.06
N PRO A 89 5.18 2.27 6.02
CA PRO A 89 4.30 2.15 4.86
C PRO A 89 3.67 3.45 4.37
N ARG A 90 3.27 4.35 5.28
CA ARG A 90 2.68 5.65 4.89
C ARG A 90 3.73 6.57 4.26
N GLU A 91 4.98 6.46 4.69
CA GLU A 91 6.08 7.28 4.13
C GLU A 91 6.46 6.77 2.74
N ILE A 92 6.59 5.45 2.54
CA ILE A 92 6.94 4.92 1.22
C ILE A 92 5.83 5.17 0.18
N GLU A 93 4.56 5.13 0.60
CA GLU A 93 3.43 5.51 -0.25
C GLU A 93 3.56 6.95 -0.75
N ASP A 94 4.01 7.88 0.10
CA ASP A 94 4.22 9.28 -0.26
C ASP A 94 5.50 9.50 -1.08
N ILE A 95 6.60 8.84 -0.71
CA ILE A 95 7.91 8.96 -1.38
C ILE A 95 7.83 8.44 -2.82
N LEU A 96 7.28 7.24 -3.01
CA LEU A 96 7.15 6.62 -4.33
C LEU A 96 5.90 7.12 -5.07
N THR A 97 5.08 7.95 -4.44
CA THR A 97 3.80 8.45 -5.00
C THR A 97 2.89 7.29 -5.44
N ILE A 98 2.73 6.29 -4.58
CA ILE A 98 1.97 5.06 -4.84
C ILE A 98 0.80 4.92 -3.88
N SER A 99 -0.24 4.22 -4.33
CA SER A 99 -1.41 3.89 -3.53
C SER A 99 -1.15 2.72 -2.57
N THR A 100 -2.00 2.61 -1.55
CA THR A 100 -2.01 1.47 -0.62
C THR A 100 -2.22 0.13 -1.34
N THR A 101 -2.99 0.14 -2.44
CA THR A 101 -3.27 -1.04 -3.25
C THR A 101 -2.08 -1.45 -4.12
N GLU A 102 -1.39 -0.48 -4.73
CA GLU A 102 -0.15 -0.75 -5.48
C GLU A 102 0.92 -1.31 -4.54
N ARG A 103 1.13 -0.67 -3.38
CA ARG A 103 2.07 -1.18 -2.37
C ARG A 103 1.75 -2.62 -1.96
N ARG A 104 0.48 -2.95 -1.69
CA ARG A 104 0.10 -4.32 -1.31
C ARG A 104 0.39 -5.32 -2.43
N ARG A 105 0.00 -4.98 -3.67
CA ARG A 105 0.25 -5.82 -4.84
C ARG A 105 1.74 -6.07 -5.02
N TRP A 106 2.56 -5.02 -5.00
CA TRP A 106 4.01 -5.15 -5.24
C TRP A 106 4.76 -5.81 -4.09
N LEU A 107 4.23 -5.74 -2.86
CA LEU A 107 4.70 -6.58 -1.75
C LEU A 107 4.39 -8.06 -1.97
N GLU A 108 3.17 -8.38 -2.43
CA GLU A 108 2.74 -9.76 -2.71
C GLU A 108 3.51 -10.36 -3.90
N ASP A 109 3.77 -9.55 -4.93
CA ASP A 109 4.54 -9.94 -6.11
C ASP A 109 6.06 -10.02 -5.85
N GLY A 110 6.55 -9.51 -4.71
CA GLY A 110 7.96 -9.45 -4.36
C GLY A 110 8.77 -8.35 -5.05
N ARG A 111 8.13 -7.51 -5.87
CA ARG A 111 8.74 -6.36 -6.57
C ARG A 111 9.22 -5.29 -5.59
N LEU A 112 8.46 -5.07 -4.51
CA LEU A 112 8.82 -4.13 -3.44
C LEU A 112 9.41 -4.89 -2.24
N PRO A 113 10.74 -4.93 -2.06
CA PRO A 113 11.36 -5.74 -1.02
C PRO A 113 11.13 -5.11 0.37
N SER A 114 10.67 -5.93 1.31
CA SER A 114 10.50 -5.56 2.72
C SER A 114 11.77 -5.86 3.50
N ALA A 115 12.30 -4.88 4.23
CA ALA A 115 13.47 -5.05 5.11
C ALA A 115 13.14 -5.74 6.44
N GLY A 116 11.86 -5.94 6.73
CA GLY A 116 11.39 -6.64 7.91
C GLY A 116 10.00 -6.18 8.31
N THR A 117 9.56 -6.60 9.50
CA THR A 117 8.30 -6.13 10.07
C THR A 117 8.52 -5.49 11.43
N ARG A 118 7.81 -4.39 11.70
CA ARG A 118 7.79 -3.73 13.00
C ARG A 118 6.41 -3.87 13.60
N THR A 119 6.38 -4.27 14.87
CA THR A 119 5.13 -4.40 15.65
C THR A 119 5.03 -3.26 16.65
N VAL A 120 3.94 -2.50 16.58
CA VAL A 120 3.66 -1.40 17.51
C VAL A 120 2.41 -1.73 18.31
N LYS A 121 2.51 -1.55 19.64
CA LYS A 121 1.39 -1.70 20.57
C LYS A 121 0.70 -0.35 20.74
N LEU A 122 -0.56 -0.26 20.35
CA LEU A 122 -1.33 0.97 20.48
C LEU A 122 -1.64 1.26 21.95
N ARG A 123 -1.41 2.50 22.40
CA ARG A 123 -1.73 2.92 23.76
C ARG A 123 -3.23 2.74 24.03
N GLY A 124 -3.57 2.07 25.13
CA GLY A 124 -4.95 1.83 25.54
C GLY A 124 -5.71 0.77 24.73
N ARG A 125 -5.04 0.03 23.83
CA ARG A 125 -5.66 -1.06 23.06
C ARG A 125 -4.86 -2.34 23.18
N ALA A 126 -5.55 -3.48 23.31
CA ALA A 126 -4.90 -4.79 23.31
C ALA A 126 -4.28 -5.16 21.95
N ARG A 127 -4.76 -4.53 20.86
CA ARG A 127 -4.38 -4.86 19.49
C ARG A 127 -3.00 -4.29 19.13
N GLN A 128 -2.10 -5.18 18.74
CA GLN A 128 -0.81 -4.84 18.13
C GLN A 128 -1.00 -4.70 16.62
N ILE A 129 -0.26 -3.77 16.00
CA ILE A 129 -0.21 -3.60 14.54
C ILE A 129 1.19 -3.95 14.08
N THR A 130 1.29 -4.92 13.19
CA THR A 130 2.54 -5.30 12.51
C THR A 130 2.52 -4.77 11.09
N PHE A 131 3.60 -4.15 10.67
CA PHE A 131 3.72 -3.57 9.34
C PHE A 131 5.12 -3.75 8.76
N HIS A 132 5.23 -3.74 7.43
CA HIS A 132 6.50 -3.83 6.72
C HIS A 132 7.30 -2.53 6.85
N ILE A 133 8.61 -2.65 7.04
CA ILE A 133 9.56 -1.54 7.00
C ILE A 133 10.46 -1.67 5.78
N PHE A 134 10.95 -0.53 5.30
CA PHE A 134 11.78 -0.47 4.10
C PHE A 134 13.10 0.24 4.39
N GLU A 135 14.17 -0.21 3.75
CA GLU A 135 15.48 0.43 3.87
C GLU A 135 15.55 1.71 3.01
N PRO A 136 16.03 2.84 3.54
CA PRO A 136 16.12 4.10 2.80
C PRO A 136 16.93 3.99 1.51
N ARG A 137 18.05 3.24 1.53
CA ARG A 137 18.92 3.03 0.36
C ARG A 137 18.22 2.28 -0.76
N MET A 138 17.41 1.28 -0.41
CA MET A 138 16.61 0.55 -1.39
C MET A 138 15.53 1.44 -2.00
N VAL A 139 14.89 2.30 -1.18
CA VAL A 139 13.89 3.24 -1.69
C VAL A 139 14.51 4.30 -2.60
N GLU A 140 15.71 4.80 -2.25
CA GLU A 140 16.50 5.70 -3.09
C GLU A 140 16.80 5.06 -4.46
N ASP A 141 17.29 3.82 -4.47
CA ASP A 141 17.57 3.07 -5.69
C ASP A 141 16.31 2.76 -6.54
N LEU A 142 15.12 2.61 -5.91
CA LEU A 142 13.85 2.50 -6.65
C LEU A 142 13.46 3.82 -7.33
N LEU A 143 13.69 4.95 -6.66
CA LEU A 143 13.44 6.28 -7.22
C LEU A 143 14.37 6.55 -8.40
N ASP A 144 15.66 6.25 -8.25
CA ASP A 144 16.68 6.50 -9.28
C ASP A 144 16.44 5.69 -10.55
N ARG A 145 15.92 4.46 -10.40
CA ARG A 145 15.58 3.57 -11.53
C ARG A 145 14.25 3.89 -12.19
N GLY A 146 13.35 4.61 -11.54
CA GLY A 146 11.98 4.81 -12.04
C GLY A 146 11.18 3.50 -12.10
N ALA A 147 11.44 2.57 -11.17
CA ALA A 147 10.85 1.23 -11.18
C ALA A 147 9.31 1.25 -11.04
N VAL A 148 8.77 2.28 -10.41
CA VAL A 148 7.33 2.44 -10.17
C VAL A 148 6.58 2.60 -11.50
N GLU A 149 7.11 3.39 -12.42
CA GLU A 149 6.53 3.61 -13.75
C GLU A 149 6.57 2.34 -14.58
N GLU A 150 7.70 1.63 -14.58
CA GLU A 150 7.87 0.34 -15.26
C GLU A 150 6.84 -0.68 -14.76
N TRP A 151 6.69 -0.84 -13.44
CA TRP A 151 5.72 -1.77 -12.86
C TRP A 151 4.27 -1.42 -13.20
N ARG A 152 3.95 -0.13 -13.33
CA ARG A 152 2.62 0.31 -13.79
C ARG A 152 2.39 -0.05 -15.25
N GLU A 153 3.38 0.13 -16.12
CA GLU A 153 3.29 -0.27 -17.52
C GLU A 153 3.08 -1.79 -17.64
N GLU A 154 3.86 -2.59 -16.92
CA GLU A 154 3.68 -4.04 -16.82
C GLU A 154 2.28 -4.41 -16.33
N ASP A 155 1.79 -3.77 -15.27
CA ASP A 155 0.46 -4.01 -14.71
C ASP A 155 -0.64 -3.69 -15.74
N THR A 156 -0.48 -2.63 -16.53
CA THR A 156 -1.44 -2.29 -17.60
C THR A 156 -1.41 -3.29 -18.76
N ALA A 157 -0.23 -3.75 -19.15
CA ALA A 157 -0.05 -4.76 -20.19
C ALA A 157 -0.66 -6.11 -19.75
N ALA A 158 -0.36 -6.55 -18.53
CA ALA A 158 -0.91 -7.75 -17.94
C ALA A 158 -2.44 -7.67 -17.80
N ALA A 159 -2.97 -6.51 -17.40
CA ALA A 159 -4.42 -6.30 -17.33
C ALA A 159 -5.08 -6.39 -18.72
N ALA A 160 -4.46 -5.82 -19.75
CA ALA A 160 -4.97 -5.92 -21.13
C ALA A 160 -4.96 -7.37 -21.64
N GLU A 161 -3.89 -8.10 -21.37
CA GLU A 161 -3.79 -9.51 -21.74
C GLU A 161 -4.81 -10.37 -20.99
N ASN A 162 -4.95 -10.17 -19.68
CA ASN A 162 -5.92 -10.90 -18.87
C ASN A 162 -7.36 -10.63 -19.34
N ARG A 163 -7.69 -9.41 -19.76
CA ARG A 163 -8.99 -9.10 -20.38
C ARG A 163 -9.20 -9.85 -21.69
N ARG A 164 -8.18 -9.94 -22.56
CA ARG A 164 -8.25 -10.72 -23.81
C ARG A 164 -8.47 -12.20 -23.53
N ARG A 165 -7.69 -12.78 -22.60
CA ARG A 165 -7.81 -14.18 -22.16
C ARG A 165 -9.20 -14.47 -21.58
N ALA A 166 -9.72 -13.57 -20.73
CA ALA A 166 -11.06 -13.69 -20.17
C ALA A 166 -12.15 -13.64 -21.24
N ALA A 167 -12.05 -12.71 -22.20
CA ALA A 167 -12.99 -12.62 -23.33
C ALA A 167 -12.96 -13.88 -24.20
N TYR A 168 -11.77 -14.43 -24.46
CA TYR A 168 -11.62 -15.69 -25.19
C TYR A 168 -12.25 -16.88 -24.43
N LYS A 169 -11.92 -17.03 -23.14
CA LYS A 169 -12.53 -18.05 -22.28
C LYS A 169 -14.05 -17.93 -22.23
N ALA A 170 -14.59 -16.71 -22.13
CA ALA A 170 -16.03 -16.44 -22.12
C ALA A 170 -16.71 -16.72 -23.47
N LYS A 171 -15.99 -16.63 -24.59
CA LYS A 171 -16.51 -17.07 -25.91
C LYS A 171 -16.55 -18.59 -25.98
N LEU A 172 -15.48 -19.27 -25.55
CA LEU A 172 -15.39 -20.73 -25.54
C LEU A 172 -16.45 -21.37 -24.63
N THR A 173 -16.64 -20.86 -23.42
CA THR A 173 -17.69 -21.39 -22.52
C THR A 173 -19.09 -21.15 -23.08
N ARG A 174 -19.31 -20.03 -23.79
CA ARG A 174 -20.59 -19.77 -24.48
C ARG A 174 -20.83 -20.70 -25.66
N SER A 175 -19.81 -21.01 -26.47
CA SER A 175 -19.95 -21.96 -27.58
C SER A 175 -20.22 -23.37 -27.06
N LEU A 176 -19.42 -23.85 -26.09
CA LEU A 176 -19.63 -25.17 -25.48
C LEU A 176 -21.04 -25.30 -24.88
N LYS A 177 -21.53 -24.28 -24.17
CA LYS A 177 -22.91 -24.29 -23.64
C LYS A 177 -23.97 -24.29 -24.74
N LYS A 178 -23.73 -23.59 -25.86
CA LYS A 178 -24.64 -23.59 -27.01
C LYS A 178 -24.68 -24.98 -27.66
N ASP A 179 -23.54 -25.63 -27.81
CA ASP A 179 -23.44 -26.96 -28.43
C ASP A 179 -24.08 -28.02 -27.54
N CYS A 180 -23.87 -27.98 -26.21
CA CYS A 180 -24.59 -28.85 -25.27
C CYS A 180 -26.11 -28.64 -25.36
N LYS A 181 -26.59 -27.38 -25.39
CA LYS A 181 -28.02 -27.09 -25.51
C LYS A 181 -28.62 -27.53 -26.84
N ALA A 182 -27.85 -27.43 -27.93
CA ALA A 182 -28.27 -27.94 -29.24
C ALA A 182 -28.33 -29.47 -29.26
N THR A 183 -27.41 -30.15 -28.56
CA THR A 183 -27.38 -31.61 -28.44
C THR A 183 -28.56 -32.11 -27.60
N GLU A 184 -28.85 -31.47 -26.47
CA GLU A 184 -30.04 -31.76 -25.64
C GLU A 184 -31.34 -31.55 -26.42
N ALA A 185 -31.46 -30.46 -27.18
CA ALA A 185 -32.64 -30.22 -28.02
C ALA A 185 -32.79 -31.25 -29.14
N SER A 186 -31.67 -31.76 -29.70
CA SER A 186 -31.73 -32.84 -30.70
C SER A 186 -32.05 -34.21 -30.10
N GLN A 187 -31.65 -34.47 -28.85
CA GLN A 187 -32.06 -35.67 -28.10
C GLN A 187 -33.55 -35.62 -27.76
N ASP A 188 -34.08 -34.48 -27.34
CA ASP A 188 -35.51 -34.30 -27.04
C ASP A 188 -36.39 -34.54 -28.29
N VAL A 189 -35.94 -34.05 -29.46
CA VAL A 189 -36.60 -34.31 -30.76
C VAL A 189 -36.45 -35.77 -31.21
N THR A 190 -35.33 -36.42 -30.86
CA THR A 190 -35.12 -37.85 -31.16
C THR A 190 -35.94 -38.75 -30.22
N GLU A 191 -36.12 -38.35 -28.96
CA GLU A 191 -36.99 -39.03 -28.00
C GLU A 191 -38.47 -38.89 -28.40
N GLU A 192 -38.93 -37.71 -28.83
CA GLU A 192 -40.27 -37.53 -29.41
C GLU A 192 -40.47 -38.29 -30.73
N ALA A 193 -39.43 -38.41 -31.56
CA ALA A 193 -39.47 -39.24 -32.78
C ALA A 193 -39.45 -40.75 -32.45
N SER A 194 -38.75 -41.17 -31.39
CA SER A 194 -38.74 -42.55 -30.90
C SER A 194 -40.06 -42.93 -30.23
N ALA A 195 -40.76 -41.97 -29.61
CA ALA A 195 -42.11 -42.14 -29.09
C ALA A 195 -43.16 -42.35 -30.19
N LYS A 196 -42.85 -42.01 -31.45
CA LYS A 196 -43.68 -42.28 -32.64
C LYS A 196 -43.45 -43.65 -33.30
N LEU A 197 -42.54 -44.48 -32.77
CA LEU A 197 -42.39 -45.88 -33.18
C LEU A 197 -42.99 -46.87 -32.16
N ARG A 198 -44.01 -46.45 -31.39
CA ARG A 198 -44.87 -47.40 -30.66
C ARG A 198 -45.68 -48.21 -31.67
N GLY A 199 -45.35 -49.49 -31.81
CA GLY A 199 -46.02 -50.43 -32.73
C GLY A 199 -45.13 -51.59 -33.19
N TRP A 200 -43.82 -51.54 -32.95
CA TRP A 200 -42.93 -52.69 -33.21
C TRP A 200 -43.08 -53.84 -32.21
N GLU A 201 -43.69 -53.60 -31.05
CA GLU A 201 -43.94 -54.61 -30.02
C GLU A 201 -45.06 -55.59 -30.41
N GLU A 202 -45.86 -55.27 -31.44
CA GLU A 202 -46.92 -56.16 -31.95
C GLU A 202 -46.38 -57.18 -32.97
N PHE A 203 -45.21 -56.94 -33.55
CA PHE A 203 -44.60 -57.84 -34.55
C PHE A 203 -43.85 -59.03 -33.93
N GLY A 204 -43.66 -59.05 -32.60
CA GLY A 204 -42.96 -60.12 -31.89
C GLY A 204 -43.84 -61.30 -31.43
N ARG A 205 -45.15 -61.28 -31.69
CA ARG A 205 -46.09 -62.29 -31.15
C ARG A 205 -46.43 -63.44 -32.10
N ASP A 206 -46.14 -63.35 -33.40
CA ASP A 206 -46.31 -64.47 -34.32
C ASP A 206 -44.95 -64.96 -34.81
N GLY A 207 -44.51 -66.08 -34.21
CA GLY A 207 -43.30 -66.77 -34.58
C GLY A 207 -43.37 -67.30 -36.01
N LEU A 208 -42.88 -66.53 -36.98
CA LEU A 208 -42.45 -67.03 -38.27
C LEU A 208 -40.94 -66.89 -38.36
N LEU A 209 -40.23 -67.98 -38.06
CA LEU A 209 -39.04 -68.50 -38.75
C LEU A 209 -38.55 -69.72 -37.94
N ARG A 210 -39.11 -70.88 -38.28
CA ARG A 210 -38.38 -72.16 -38.30
C ARG A 210 -37.78 -72.32 -39.68
#